data_AF-A0A2P5KXC2-F1
#
_entry.id   AF-A0A2P5KXC2-F1
#
_cell.length_a   1.000
_cell.length_b   1.000
_cell.length_c   1.000
_cell.angle_alpha   90.00
_cell.angle_beta   90.00
_cell.angle_gamma   90.00
#
_symmetry.space_group_name_H-M   'P 1'
#
loop_
_entity.id
_entity.type
_entity.pdbx_description
1 polymer ?
#
loop_
_entity_poly.entity_id
_entity_poly.type
_entity_poly.pdbx_seq_one_letter_code
_entity_poly.pdbx_strand_id
1 'polypeptide(L)'
;MLYRAASFAAFTLVASFPAAAAELPAIKASKDNAVPACVTPGRLMAFVKARNTKLQSQFDGLATEYMRHGEALGIRWDYAFFQMLVETGNLGFTGDVKPKQNNFAGLGATGGGEPGESFKDISTGAQAHLEHVLMYSGAKLDNPTAERTRKVQEWGILTSWQKSIKGPMTFAHLTRKWSPKDRRYSDDIASVAEAFANGACKGDDPRPELVQEARGAGGVVKVAAVAPTAKSVEDNERISGTELARQAVSEARASGEGSRSGLGAAGLAAAAKPQPAITILNAPKEAGETEKSDKADIGASAIEPLAQTNKPARDTKPAVDKDPAAKSKGKDTKSAAVPANGKPPATAAVTPQPGGPTGCRVWQASYGGAKAVIIKASSGPETNYTVLDVNEGAEAREAEAFIAAYARGGQTVGEYGSSTQALDKAFELCPEG
;
A
#
# COMPACT_ATOMS: atom_id res chain seq x y z
N MET A 1 -74.83 40.52 30.86
CA MET A 1 -73.66 40.26 30.00
C MET A 1 -72.86 39.12 30.61
N LEU A 2 -72.63 38.04 29.87
CA LEU A 2 -71.74 36.93 30.26
C LEU A 2 -71.09 36.39 28.98
N TYR A 3 -69.88 36.84 28.66
CA TYR A 3 -69.08 36.30 27.56
C TYR A 3 -68.16 35.20 28.11
N ARG A 4 -68.33 33.97 27.64
CA ARG A 4 -67.33 32.91 27.80
C ARG A 4 -66.35 33.01 26.62
N ALA A 5 -65.11 33.39 26.88
CA ALA A 5 -64.03 33.31 25.91
C ALA A 5 -63.58 31.85 25.75
N ALA A 6 -63.47 31.36 24.52
CA ALA A 6 -62.94 30.04 24.21
C ALA A 6 -61.43 30.16 23.91
N SER A 7 -60.59 29.54 24.73
CA SER A 7 -59.15 29.46 24.46
C SER A 7 -58.86 28.41 23.39
N PHE A 8 -58.43 28.84 22.20
CA PHE A 8 -57.82 27.96 21.22
C PHE A 8 -56.37 27.66 21.61
N ALA A 9 -56.09 26.41 22.00
CA ALA A 9 -54.72 25.95 22.19
C ALA A 9 -54.08 25.66 20.83
N ALA A 10 -53.14 26.52 20.41
CA ALA A 10 -52.38 26.30 19.18
C ALA A 10 -51.33 25.20 19.39
N PHE A 11 -51.58 23.99 18.87
CA PHE A 11 -50.58 22.94 18.80
C PHE A 11 -49.53 23.28 17.75
N THR A 12 -48.36 23.73 18.19
CA THR A 12 -47.17 23.86 17.33
C THR A 12 -46.66 22.48 16.95
N LEU A 13 -46.96 22.08 15.72
CA LEU A 13 -46.55 20.79 15.16
C LEU A 13 -45.06 20.85 14.81
N VAL A 14 -44.21 20.34 15.72
CA VAL A 14 -42.76 20.24 15.50
C VAL A 14 -42.52 19.20 14.41
N ALA A 15 -42.19 19.67 13.20
CA ALA A 15 -41.78 18.80 12.11
C ALA A 15 -40.38 18.24 12.40
N SER A 16 -40.32 17.04 12.96
CA SER A 16 -39.08 16.26 13.03
C SER A 16 -38.65 15.86 11.62
N PHE A 17 -37.81 16.67 10.99
CA PHE A 17 -37.10 16.26 9.78
C PHE A 17 -36.21 15.06 10.13
N PRO A 18 -36.22 13.97 9.32
CA PRO A 18 -35.25 12.91 9.51
C PRO A 18 -33.85 13.48 9.28
N ALA A 19 -32.92 13.20 10.18
CA ALA A 19 -31.52 13.49 9.93
C ALA A 19 -31.10 12.74 8.66
N ALA A 20 -30.79 13.50 7.59
CA ALA A 20 -30.20 12.91 6.41
C ALA A 20 -28.90 12.22 6.84
N ALA A 21 -28.79 10.91 6.60
CA ALA A 21 -27.52 10.21 6.78
C ALA A 21 -26.45 10.97 5.99
N ALA A 22 -25.31 11.23 6.62
CA ALA A 22 -24.27 12.08 6.03
C ALA A 22 -23.70 11.41 4.77
N GLU A 23 -24.25 11.76 3.60
CA GLU A 23 -23.75 11.26 2.32
C GLU A 23 -22.38 11.88 2.06
N LEU A 24 -21.32 11.09 2.32
CA LEU A 24 -19.95 11.46 1.98
C LEU A 24 -19.89 11.85 0.49
N PRO A 25 -19.17 12.93 0.13
CA PRO A 25 -19.28 13.58 -1.17
C PRO A 25 -18.75 12.73 -2.34
N ALA A 26 -19.01 13.20 -3.56
CA ALA A 26 -18.37 12.68 -4.77
C ALA A 26 -16.84 12.76 -4.67
N ILE A 27 -16.14 11.73 -5.15
CA ILE A 27 -14.67 11.63 -5.09
C ILE A 27 -14.00 12.76 -5.89
N LYS A 28 -14.50 13.03 -7.11
CA LYS A 28 -13.97 14.11 -7.96
C LYS A 28 -14.51 15.45 -7.50
N ALA A 29 -13.63 16.44 -7.37
CA ALA A 29 -14.03 17.81 -7.13
C ALA A 29 -14.73 18.40 -8.36
N SER A 30 -15.66 19.32 -8.15
CA SER A 30 -16.33 20.10 -9.20
C SER A 30 -16.71 21.48 -8.66
N LYS A 31 -17.37 22.32 -9.46
CA LYS A 31 -17.89 23.62 -8.98
C LYS A 31 -18.89 23.45 -7.83
N ASP A 32 -19.76 22.46 -7.94
CA ASP A 32 -20.83 22.15 -6.97
C ASP A 32 -20.36 21.16 -5.88
N ASN A 33 -19.15 20.61 -6.04
CA ASN A 33 -18.48 19.71 -5.11
C ASN A 33 -17.03 20.17 -4.90
N ALA A 34 -16.84 21.44 -4.54
CA ALA A 34 -15.53 22.00 -4.26
C ALA A 34 -15.04 21.59 -2.85
N VAL A 35 -13.73 21.61 -2.64
CA VAL A 35 -13.16 21.57 -1.28
C VAL A 35 -13.47 22.91 -0.59
N PRO A 36 -14.07 22.95 0.61
CA PRO A 36 -14.43 24.20 1.26
C PRO A 36 -13.21 25.07 1.57
N ALA A 37 -13.32 26.39 1.42
CA ALA A 37 -12.20 27.33 1.59
C ALA A 37 -11.59 27.33 3.01
N CYS A 38 -12.30 26.85 4.03
CA CYS A 38 -11.77 26.66 5.39
C CYS A 38 -10.90 25.40 5.54
N VAL A 39 -10.86 24.51 4.55
CA VAL A 39 -9.98 23.33 4.57
C VAL A 39 -8.60 23.74 4.06
N THR A 40 -7.78 24.24 4.98
CA THR A 40 -6.40 24.63 4.69
C THR A 40 -5.41 23.69 5.39
N PRO A 41 -4.16 23.57 4.89
CA PRO A 41 -3.15 22.74 5.53
C PRO A 41 -2.88 23.14 6.98
N GLY A 42 -2.82 24.44 7.29
CA GLY A 42 -2.58 24.94 8.65
C GLY A 42 -3.68 24.53 9.64
N ARG A 43 -4.95 24.69 9.25
CA ARG A 43 -6.10 24.25 10.05
C ARG A 43 -6.15 22.74 10.22
N LEU A 44 -5.87 21.98 9.17
CA LEU A 44 -5.82 20.51 9.22
C LEU A 44 -4.69 20.03 10.15
N MET A 45 -3.49 20.58 10.05
CA MET A 45 -2.38 20.16 10.92
C MET A 45 -2.62 20.56 12.39
N ALA A 46 -3.26 21.70 12.66
CA ALA A 46 -3.70 22.04 14.02
C ALA A 46 -4.77 21.06 14.55
N PHE A 47 -5.73 20.69 13.71
CA PHE A 47 -6.77 19.70 14.02
C PHE A 47 -6.21 18.31 14.34
N VAL A 48 -5.15 17.89 13.66
CA VAL A 48 -4.41 16.64 13.93
C VAL A 48 -3.60 16.74 15.21
N LYS A 49 -2.85 17.83 15.43
CA LYS A 49 -2.06 18.05 16.66
C LYS A 49 -2.92 18.06 17.93
N ALA A 50 -4.16 18.54 17.84
CA ALA A 50 -5.13 18.45 18.93
C ALA A 50 -5.60 17.02 19.26
N ARG A 51 -5.47 16.07 18.32
CA ARG A 51 -5.83 14.64 18.48
C ARG A 51 -4.63 13.75 18.79
N ASN A 52 -3.45 14.14 18.31
CA ASN A 52 -2.20 13.42 18.50
C ASN A 52 -1.14 14.38 19.06
N THR A 53 -1.07 14.48 20.38
CA THR A 53 -0.07 15.30 21.10
C THR A 53 1.36 14.75 20.97
N LYS A 54 1.53 13.55 20.39
CA LYS A 54 2.82 12.92 20.08
C LYS A 54 3.07 12.85 18.57
N LEU A 55 2.43 13.73 17.79
CA LEU A 55 2.60 13.80 16.34
C LEU A 55 4.09 13.97 15.99
N GLN A 56 4.58 13.11 15.11
CA GLN A 56 5.98 13.14 14.67
C GLN A 56 6.18 14.27 13.65
N SER A 57 7.24 15.05 13.82
CA SER A 57 7.55 16.22 12.97
C SER A 57 7.71 15.88 11.49
N GLN A 58 8.04 14.64 11.14
CA GLN A 58 8.06 14.17 9.75
C GLN A 58 6.72 14.38 9.01
N PHE A 59 5.60 14.48 9.73
CA PHE A 59 4.28 14.71 9.15
C PHE A 59 3.82 16.17 9.18
N ASP A 60 4.65 17.13 9.60
CA ASP A 60 4.25 18.54 9.72
C ASP A 60 3.76 19.16 8.40
N GLY A 61 4.30 18.70 7.26
CA GLY A 61 3.88 19.13 5.91
C GLY A 61 2.75 18.30 5.28
N LEU A 62 2.22 17.27 5.95
CA LEU A 62 1.38 16.26 5.29
C LEU A 62 0.12 16.84 4.64
N ALA A 63 -0.57 17.76 5.31
CA ALA A 63 -1.76 18.40 4.74
C ALA A 63 -1.43 19.30 3.52
N THR A 64 -0.22 19.85 3.44
CA THR A 64 0.27 20.60 2.28
C THR A 64 0.43 19.68 1.07
N GLU A 65 0.96 18.47 1.26
CA GLU A 65 1.06 17.45 0.21
C GLU A 65 -0.31 16.96 -0.26
N TYR A 66 -1.23 16.69 0.66
CA TYR A 66 -2.61 16.31 0.30
C TYR A 66 -3.32 17.39 -0.51
N MET A 67 -3.13 18.67 -0.15
CA MET A 67 -3.67 19.79 -0.91
C MET A 67 -3.03 19.89 -2.30
N ARG A 68 -1.69 19.84 -2.39
CA ARG A 68 -0.95 19.97 -3.65
C ARG A 68 -1.33 18.89 -4.67
N HIS A 69 -1.22 17.62 -4.27
CA HIS A 69 -1.59 16.49 -5.12
C HIS A 69 -3.10 16.43 -5.36
N GLY A 70 -3.89 16.82 -4.36
CA GLY A 70 -5.35 16.82 -4.41
C GLY A 70 -5.93 17.82 -5.42
N GLU A 71 -5.43 19.05 -5.41
CA GLU A 71 -5.82 20.08 -6.39
C GLU A 71 -5.34 19.68 -7.80
N ALA A 72 -4.13 19.13 -7.95
CA ALA A 72 -3.61 18.66 -9.23
C ALA A 72 -4.42 17.48 -9.83
N LEU A 73 -4.91 16.57 -8.99
CA LEU A 73 -5.73 15.41 -9.38
C LEU A 73 -7.23 15.74 -9.50
N GLY A 74 -7.67 16.94 -9.14
CA GLY A 74 -9.09 17.34 -9.18
C GLY A 74 -9.99 16.51 -8.26
N ILE A 75 -9.49 16.16 -7.07
CA ILE A 75 -10.17 15.26 -6.11
C ILE A 75 -10.66 16.02 -4.86
N ARG A 76 -11.69 15.52 -4.18
CA ARG A 76 -12.07 15.91 -2.82
C ARG A 76 -11.05 15.39 -1.81
N TRP A 77 -9.87 16.01 -1.87
CA TRP A 77 -8.68 15.61 -1.10
C TRP A 77 -8.85 15.77 0.40
N ASP A 78 -9.78 16.64 0.82
CA ASP A 78 -10.20 16.80 2.21
C ASP A 78 -10.79 15.51 2.78
N TYR A 79 -11.66 14.81 2.04
CA TYR A 79 -12.20 13.52 2.46
C TYR A 79 -11.18 12.38 2.40
N ALA A 80 -10.21 12.42 1.48
CA ALA A 80 -9.07 11.51 1.52
C ALA A 80 -8.15 11.79 2.72
N PHE A 81 -8.00 13.05 3.15
CA PHE A 81 -7.26 13.40 4.36
C PHE A 81 -8.02 12.92 5.62
N PHE A 82 -9.34 13.07 5.68
CA PHE A 82 -10.16 12.53 6.78
C PHE A 82 -10.12 11.01 6.82
N GLN A 83 -10.17 10.34 5.65
CA GLN A 83 -9.94 8.89 5.53
C GLN A 83 -8.57 8.49 6.11
N MET A 84 -7.49 9.20 5.75
CA MET A 84 -6.15 8.96 6.30
C MET A 84 -6.10 9.05 7.82
N LEU A 85 -6.85 9.97 8.45
CA LEU A 85 -6.91 10.07 9.91
C LEU A 85 -7.60 8.87 10.56
N VAL A 86 -8.57 8.25 9.88
CA VAL A 86 -9.17 6.98 10.31
C VAL A 86 -8.17 5.83 10.13
N GLU A 87 -7.62 5.66 8.94
CA GLU A 87 -6.67 4.58 8.59
C GLU A 87 -5.42 4.55 9.47
N THR A 88 -4.88 5.72 9.80
CA THR A 88 -3.62 5.85 10.57
C THR A 88 -3.83 6.03 12.07
N GLY A 89 -5.09 6.13 12.54
CA GLY A 89 -5.39 6.49 13.93
C GLY A 89 -4.82 7.86 14.31
N ASN A 90 -5.12 8.90 13.52
CA ASN A 90 -4.57 10.26 13.62
C ASN A 90 -3.03 10.31 13.55
N LEU A 91 -2.44 9.58 12.59
CA LEU A 91 -0.98 9.41 12.44
C LEU A 91 -0.31 8.76 13.68
N GLY A 92 -1.08 7.94 14.41
CA GLY A 92 -0.59 7.13 15.54
C GLY A 92 0.02 5.79 15.12
N PHE A 93 -0.40 5.22 13.99
CA PHE A 93 0.11 3.97 13.39
C PHE A 93 0.12 2.78 14.38
N THR A 94 -1.04 2.44 14.91
CA THR A 94 -1.22 1.35 15.90
C THR A 94 -1.34 -0.05 15.29
N GLY A 95 -1.46 -0.16 13.97
CA GLY A 95 -1.59 -1.44 13.24
C GLY A 95 -0.26 -1.97 12.68
N ASP A 96 -0.35 -2.78 11.62
CA ASP A 96 0.82 -3.38 10.96
C ASP A 96 1.71 -2.33 10.28
N VAL A 97 1.10 -1.36 9.59
CA VAL A 97 1.79 -0.22 8.97
C VAL A 97 2.49 0.65 10.02
N LYS A 98 3.77 0.99 9.79
CA LYS A 98 4.60 1.84 10.67
C LYS A 98 4.79 3.25 10.10
N PRO A 99 5.00 4.28 10.95
CA PRO A 99 5.15 5.67 10.52
C PRO A 99 6.15 5.89 9.38
N LYS A 100 7.31 5.22 9.48
CA LYS A 100 8.41 5.30 8.50
C LYS A 100 8.05 4.85 7.07
N GLN A 101 6.91 4.20 6.87
CA GLN A 101 6.48 3.71 5.57
C GLN A 101 5.76 4.78 4.74
N ASN A 102 5.34 5.90 5.34
CA ASN A 102 4.51 6.92 4.69
C ASN A 102 3.25 6.35 4.01
N ASN A 103 2.78 5.18 4.44
CA ASN A 103 1.63 4.50 3.86
C ASN A 103 0.36 4.91 4.62
N PHE A 104 -0.25 5.98 4.14
CA PHE A 104 -1.33 6.69 4.83
C PHE A 104 -2.73 6.05 4.68
N ALA A 105 -2.82 4.90 4.02
CA ALA A 105 -4.09 4.28 3.64
C ALA A 105 -4.04 2.74 3.61
N GLY A 106 -3.12 2.13 4.38
CA GLY A 106 -3.01 0.67 4.47
C GLY A 106 -2.75 -0.04 3.14
N LEU A 107 -2.18 0.63 2.14
CA LEU A 107 -2.03 0.08 0.80
C LEU A 107 -1.14 -1.17 0.83
N GLY A 108 -1.72 -2.32 0.53
CA GLY A 108 -1.04 -3.62 0.54
C GLY A 108 -0.95 -4.29 1.91
N ALA A 109 -1.35 -3.65 3.00
CA ALA A 109 -1.46 -4.29 4.30
C ALA A 109 -2.66 -5.25 4.32
N THR A 110 -2.51 -6.43 4.91
CA THR A 110 -3.54 -7.49 4.91
C THR A 110 -3.95 -7.98 6.31
N GLY A 111 -3.28 -7.48 7.36
CA GLY A 111 -3.43 -7.97 8.72
C GLY A 111 -2.36 -9.01 9.08
N GLY A 112 -2.17 -9.26 10.38
CA GLY A 112 -1.33 -10.36 10.86
C GLY A 112 0.18 -10.09 10.80
N GLY A 113 0.60 -8.82 10.71
CA GLY A 113 2.00 -8.41 10.65
C GLY A 113 2.46 -7.96 9.26
N GLU A 114 1.66 -8.18 8.21
CA GLU A 114 1.98 -7.75 6.85
C GLU A 114 1.96 -6.22 6.72
N PRO A 115 3.12 -5.56 6.56
CA PRO A 115 3.23 -4.12 6.73
C PRO A 115 2.69 -3.33 5.52
N GLY A 116 2.46 -3.98 4.38
CA GLY A 116 2.06 -3.34 3.13
C GLY A 116 3.18 -2.52 2.48
N GLU A 117 2.78 -1.68 1.52
CA GLU A 117 3.69 -0.84 0.74
C GLU A 117 4.41 0.21 1.61
N SER A 118 5.52 0.74 1.08
CA SER A 118 6.30 1.82 1.70
C SER A 118 6.67 2.86 0.63
N PHE A 119 6.55 4.13 0.99
CA PHE A 119 6.81 5.27 0.11
C PHE A 119 7.96 6.12 0.66
N LYS A 120 8.83 6.61 -0.24
CA LYS A 120 10.09 7.28 0.10
C LYS A 120 9.95 8.52 0.99
N ASP A 121 8.84 9.24 0.87
CA ASP A 121 8.56 10.48 1.58
C ASP A 121 7.05 10.69 1.72
N ILE A 122 6.66 11.68 2.55
CA ILE A 122 5.26 12.01 2.82
C ILE A 122 4.48 12.46 1.57
N SER A 123 5.17 13.07 0.59
CA SER A 123 4.56 13.56 -0.65
C SER A 123 4.16 12.39 -1.54
N THR A 124 5.08 11.44 -1.73
CA THR A 124 4.88 10.19 -2.46
C THR A 124 3.77 9.34 -1.82
N GLY A 125 3.74 9.26 -0.48
CA GLY A 125 2.68 8.57 0.26
C GLY A 125 1.30 9.22 0.11
N ALA A 126 1.22 10.56 0.16
CA ALA A 126 -0.01 11.30 -0.05
C ALA A 126 -0.52 11.13 -1.49
N GLN A 127 0.36 11.25 -2.49
CA GLN A 127 0.05 11.02 -3.90
C GLN A 127 -0.49 9.59 -4.11
N ALA A 128 0.21 8.58 -3.60
CA ALA A 128 -0.19 7.16 -3.73
C ALA A 128 -1.59 6.89 -3.16
N HIS A 129 -1.94 7.51 -2.02
CA HIS A 129 -3.29 7.43 -1.47
C HIS A 129 -4.32 8.10 -2.37
N LEU A 130 -4.09 9.35 -2.77
CA LEU A 130 -5.03 10.13 -3.59
C LEU A 130 -5.26 9.48 -4.96
N GLU A 131 -4.23 8.91 -5.56
CA GLU A 131 -4.31 8.09 -6.77
C GLU A 131 -5.15 6.82 -6.56
N HIS A 132 -4.93 6.10 -5.46
CA HIS A 132 -5.72 4.90 -5.14
C HIS A 132 -7.20 5.26 -4.96
N VAL A 133 -7.52 6.38 -4.28
CA VAL A 133 -8.89 6.90 -4.13
C VAL A 133 -9.47 7.33 -5.49
N LEU A 134 -8.72 8.07 -6.30
CA LEU A 134 -9.19 8.57 -7.61
C LEU A 134 -9.55 7.42 -8.56
N MET A 135 -8.77 6.34 -8.56
CA MET A 135 -9.06 5.13 -9.33
C MET A 135 -10.45 4.55 -9.04
N TYR A 136 -10.97 4.63 -7.80
CA TYR A 136 -12.34 4.14 -7.50
C TYR A 136 -13.40 4.85 -8.34
N SER A 137 -13.17 6.12 -8.72
CA SER A 137 -14.07 6.89 -9.58
C SER A 137 -14.11 6.46 -11.06
N GLY A 138 -13.39 5.40 -11.43
CA GLY A 138 -13.27 4.95 -12.82
C GLY A 138 -12.28 5.78 -13.65
N ALA A 139 -11.51 6.67 -13.01
CA ALA A 139 -10.36 7.31 -13.65
C ALA A 139 -9.26 6.27 -13.90
N LYS A 140 -8.66 6.32 -15.10
CA LYS A 140 -7.43 5.58 -15.40
C LYS A 140 -6.23 6.49 -15.16
N LEU A 141 -5.25 5.96 -14.45
CA LEU A 141 -3.96 6.57 -14.16
C LEU A 141 -2.88 5.83 -14.96
N ASP A 142 -1.99 6.56 -15.65
CA ASP A 142 -1.01 5.94 -16.54
C ASP A 142 0.18 5.32 -15.79
N ASN A 143 0.69 6.02 -14.78
CA ASN A 143 1.75 5.52 -13.89
C ASN A 143 1.41 5.80 -12.41
N PRO A 144 0.45 5.06 -11.82
CA PRO A 144 0.16 5.17 -10.39
C PRO A 144 1.40 4.87 -9.56
N THR A 145 1.59 5.61 -8.47
CA THR A 145 2.70 5.51 -7.51
C THR A 145 2.68 4.17 -6.78
N ALA A 146 1.51 3.79 -6.26
CA ALA A 146 1.32 2.54 -5.52
C ALA A 146 1.22 1.32 -6.45
N GLU A 147 1.91 0.25 -6.07
CA GLU A 147 1.92 -1.04 -6.74
C GLU A 147 0.53 -1.69 -6.73
N ARG A 148 -0.16 -1.62 -5.59
CA ARG A 148 -1.56 -2.04 -5.47
C ARG A 148 -2.48 -1.27 -6.42
N THR A 149 -2.25 0.02 -6.64
CA THR A 149 -3.06 0.81 -7.59
C THR A 149 -2.82 0.32 -9.03
N ARG A 150 -1.56 0.05 -9.40
CA ARG A 150 -1.22 -0.54 -10.71
C ARG A 150 -1.97 -1.86 -10.95
N LYS A 151 -1.85 -2.83 -10.04
CA LYS A 151 -2.55 -4.13 -10.12
C LYS A 151 -4.08 -4.02 -10.16
N VAL A 152 -4.68 -3.15 -9.34
CA VAL A 152 -6.14 -3.00 -9.28
C VAL A 152 -6.71 -2.44 -10.60
N GLN A 153 -5.97 -1.56 -11.29
CA GLN A 153 -6.32 -1.13 -12.64
C GLN A 153 -6.08 -2.21 -13.69
N GLU A 154 -4.89 -2.82 -13.69
CA GLU A 154 -4.44 -3.79 -14.69
C GLU A 154 -5.36 -5.01 -14.75
N TRP A 155 -5.68 -5.59 -13.59
CA TRP A 155 -6.59 -6.74 -13.48
C TRP A 155 -8.08 -6.31 -13.51
N GLY A 156 -8.36 -5.02 -13.66
CA GLY A 156 -9.71 -4.48 -13.79
C GLY A 156 -10.63 -4.74 -12.59
N ILE A 157 -10.07 -4.93 -11.38
CA ILE A 157 -10.78 -5.43 -10.18
C ILE A 157 -12.02 -4.59 -9.80
N LEU A 158 -11.98 -3.28 -10.07
CA LEU A 158 -13.10 -2.38 -9.78
C LEU A 158 -14.10 -2.22 -10.94
N THR A 159 -13.74 -2.64 -12.16
CA THR A 159 -14.47 -2.32 -13.41
C THR A 159 -15.95 -2.70 -13.36
N SER A 160 -16.27 -3.95 -13.00
CA SER A 160 -17.65 -4.44 -12.95
C SER A 160 -18.47 -3.77 -11.84
N TRP A 161 -17.82 -3.39 -10.74
CA TRP A 161 -18.45 -2.67 -9.64
C TRP A 161 -18.70 -1.20 -10.00
N GLN A 162 -17.74 -0.53 -10.62
CA GLN A 162 -17.86 0.85 -11.13
C GLN A 162 -19.03 0.97 -12.12
N LYS A 163 -19.17 0.02 -13.05
CA LYS A 163 -20.30 -0.05 -13.99
C LYS A 163 -21.67 -0.21 -13.33
N SER A 164 -21.74 -0.67 -12.08
CA SER A 164 -23.00 -0.82 -11.35
C SER A 164 -23.46 0.47 -10.64
N ILE A 165 -22.54 1.42 -10.42
CA ILE A 165 -22.84 2.71 -9.79
C ILE A 165 -23.41 3.68 -10.84
N LYS A 166 -24.56 4.28 -10.52
CA LYS A 166 -25.19 5.34 -11.33
C LYS A 166 -24.90 6.70 -10.69
N GLY A 167 -24.55 7.68 -11.52
CA GLY A 167 -24.16 9.01 -11.04
C GLY A 167 -22.69 9.07 -10.57
N PRO A 168 -22.30 10.12 -9.84
CA PRO A 168 -20.91 10.30 -9.40
C PRO A 168 -20.51 9.25 -8.36
N MET A 169 -19.31 8.67 -8.50
CA MET A 169 -18.73 7.84 -7.46
C MET A 169 -18.44 8.69 -6.22
N THR A 170 -18.92 8.24 -5.06
CA THR A 170 -18.77 8.96 -3.78
C THR A 170 -17.87 8.24 -2.80
N PHE A 171 -17.38 8.96 -1.78
CA PHE A 171 -16.65 8.34 -0.68
C PHE A 171 -17.50 7.29 0.06
N ALA A 172 -18.83 7.44 0.11
CA ALA A 172 -19.72 6.42 0.67
C ALA A 172 -19.80 5.14 -0.19
N HIS A 173 -19.57 5.24 -1.50
CA HIS A 173 -19.38 4.06 -2.35
C HIS A 173 -18.00 3.43 -2.13
N LEU A 174 -16.95 4.25 -2.03
CA LEU A 174 -15.59 3.81 -1.76
C LEU A 174 -15.49 3.03 -0.44
N THR A 175 -15.99 3.58 0.67
CA THR A 175 -15.90 2.95 2.01
C THR A 175 -16.47 1.53 2.01
N ARG A 176 -17.65 1.34 1.44
CA ARG A 176 -18.33 0.03 1.28
C ARG A 176 -17.54 -0.97 0.45
N LYS A 177 -16.68 -0.50 -0.47
CA LYS A 177 -15.85 -1.35 -1.35
C LYS A 177 -14.44 -1.57 -0.78
N TRP A 178 -13.92 -0.59 -0.05
CA TRP A 178 -12.60 -0.58 0.59
C TRP A 178 -12.56 -1.48 1.82
N SER A 179 -13.53 -1.33 2.72
CA SER A 179 -13.68 -2.15 3.93
C SER A 179 -15.09 -2.75 4.02
N PRO A 180 -15.41 -3.79 3.22
CA PRO A 180 -16.78 -4.32 3.12
C PRO A 180 -17.28 -5.02 4.39
N LYS A 181 -16.39 -5.28 5.37
CA LYS A 181 -16.74 -5.83 6.68
C LYS A 181 -16.96 -4.75 7.74
N ASP A 182 -16.46 -3.53 7.52
CA ASP A 182 -16.67 -2.42 8.44
C ASP A 182 -17.91 -1.62 8.04
N ARG A 183 -18.94 -1.73 8.88
CA ARG A 183 -20.21 -1.03 8.68
C ARG A 183 -20.19 0.43 9.15
N ARG A 184 -19.21 0.83 9.97
CA ARG A 184 -19.10 2.18 10.56
C ARG A 184 -18.10 3.07 9.83
N TYR A 185 -17.22 2.50 9.02
CA TYR A 185 -16.18 3.23 8.30
C TYR A 185 -16.65 4.50 7.55
N SER A 186 -17.88 4.53 7.04
CA SER A 186 -18.46 5.74 6.45
C SER A 186 -18.77 6.82 7.50
N ASP A 187 -19.35 6.40 8.62
CA ASP A 187 -19.71 7.25 9.75
C ASP A 187 -18.46 7.76 10.48
N ASP A 188 -17.39 6.97 10.53
CA ASP A 188 -16.10 7.37 11.11
C ASP A 188 -15.45 8.51 10.31
N ILE A 189 -15.43 8.40 8.96
CA ILE A 189 -14.96 9.50 8.09
C ILE A 189 -15.87 10.72 8.20
N ALA A 190 -17.20 10.52 8.21
CA ALA A 190 -18.16 11.61 8.40
C ALA A 190 -17.94 12.34 9.74
N SER A 191 -17.70 11.60 10.82
CA SER A 191 -17.46 12.15 12.17
C SER A 191 -16.17 12.96 12.23
N VAL A 192 -15.10 12.52 11.55
CA VAL A 192 -13.86 13.30 11.43
C VAL A 192 -14.09 14.59 10.64
N ALA A 193 -14.79 14.52 9.50
CA ALA A 193 -15.11 15.67 8.66
C ALA A 193 -16.01 16.69 9.40
N GLU A 194 -17.04 16.21 10.10
CA GLU A 194 -17.93 17.04 10.91
C GLU A 194 -17.18 17.69 12.07
N ALA A 195 -16.32 16.95 12.79
CA ALA A 195 -15.53 17.52 13.87
C ALA A 195 -14.55 18.60 13.36
N PHE A 196 -14.03 18.47 12.13
CA PHE A 196 -13.22 19.51 11.50
C PHE A 196 -14.07 20.75 11.17
N ALA A 197 -15.19 20.54 10.47
CA ALA A 197 -16.15 21.58 10.09
C ALA A 197 -16.70 22.34 11.30
N ASN A 198 -16.96 21.64 12.41
CA ASN A 198 -17.49 22.23 13.63
C ASN A 198 -16.46 22.92 14.53
N GLY A 199 -15.17 22.60 14.37
CA GLY A 199 -14.05 23.18 15.12
C GLY A 199 -13.10 23.99 14.26
N ALA A 200 -12.02 23.37 13.77
CA ALA A 200 -10.89 24.05 13.12
C ALA A 200 -11.25 24.83 11.84
N CYS A 201 -12.33 24.47 11.13
CA CYS A 201 -12.87 25.24 10.01
C CYS A 201 -13.42 26.63 10.43
N LYS A 202 -13.83 26.82 11.70
CA LYS A 202 -14.45 28.06 12.20
C LYS A 202 -13.49 29.07 12.84
N GLY A 203 -12.28 28.63 13.22
CA GLY A 203 -11.26 29.51 13.82
C GLY A 203 -10.55 30.39 12.78
N ASP A 204 -9.39 30.93 13.15
CA ASP A 204 -8.41 31.44 12.18
C ASP A 204 -7.54 30.30 11.63
N ASP A 205 -6.85 30.55 10.52
CA ASP A 205 -5.80 29.64 10.05
C ASP A 205 -4.49 29.95 10.79
N PRO A 206 -3.93 29.02 11.57
CA PRO A 206 -2.68 29.26 12.28
C PRO A 206 -1.45 29.27 11.37
N ARG A 207 -1.54 28.75 10.13
CA ARG A 207 -0.42 28.63 9.17
C ARG A 207 -0.92 28.86 7.71
N PRO A 208 -1.46 30.05 7.38
CA PRO A 208 -2.09 30.32 6.08
C PRO A 208 -1.10 30.31 4.90
N GLU A 209 0.19 30.48 5.15
CA GLU A 209 1.25 30.42 4.14
C GLU A 209 1.40 29.01 3.53
N LEU A 210 0.99 27.95 4.24
CA LEU A 210 1.03 26.57 3.71
C LEU A 210 0.07 26.37 2.52
N VAL A 211 -1.00 27.18 2.40
CA VAL A 211 -1.85 27.19 1.20
C VAL A 211 -1.06 27.70 -0.02
N GLN A 212 -0.21 28.71 0.19
CA GLN A 212 0.64 29.25 -0.87
C GLN A 212 1.78 28.28 -1.19
N GLU A 213 2.33 27.57 -0.19
CA GLU A 213 3.33 26.52 -0.40
C GLU A 213 2.78 25.35 -1.22
N ALA A 214 1.56 24.88 -0.94
CA ALA A 214 0.89 23.82 -1.70
C ALA A 214 0.82 24.17 -3.20
N ARG A 215 0.39 25.40 -3.51
CA ARG A 215 0.19 25.90 -4.88
C ARG A 215 1.46 26.44 -5.55
N GLY A 216 2.41 26.94 -4.77
CA GLY A 216 3.60 27.68 -5.23
C GLY A 216 4.70 26.81 -5.85
N ALA A 217 4.65 25.49 -5.63
CA ALA A 217 5.45 24.53 -6.40
C ALA A 217 4.96 24.39 -7.86
N GLY A 218 3.82 25.00 -8.22
CA GLY A 218 3.30 25.10 -9.57
C GLY A 218 4.07 26.09 -10.45
N GLY A 219 5.30 25.74 -10.82
CA GLY A 219 5.93 26.31 -12.02
C GLY A 219 4.99 26.11 -13.21
N VAL A 220 4.68 27.19 -13.94
CA VAL A 220 3.56 27.24 -14.89
C VAL A 220 3.77 26.29 -16.07
N VAL A 221 3.28 25.05 -15.97
CA VAL A 221 2.89 24.29 -17.17
C VAL A 221 1.69 25.01 -17.75
N LYS A 222 1.94 25.85 -18.76
CA LYS A 222 0.87 26.42 -19.60
C LYS A 222 0.18 25.27 -20.32
N VAL A 223 -0.89 24.74 -19.74
CA VAL A 223 -1.91 24.02 -20.50
C VAL A 223 -2.50 25.06 -21.45
N ALA A 224 -2.09 24.99 -22.72
CA ALA A 224 -2.55 25.92 -23.73
C ALA A 224 -4.07 25.77 -23.89
N ALA A 225 -4.81 26.78 -23.43
CA ALA A 225 -6.26 26.84 -23.63
C ALA A 225 -6.53 27.04 -25.12
N VAL A 226 -6.98 25.98 -25.81
CA VAL A 226 -7.42 26.06 -27.20
C VAL A 226 -8.82 26.67 -27.22
N ALA A 227 -8.88 27.99 -27.40
CA ALA A 227 -10.09 28.67 -27.86
C ALA A 227 -10.13 28.65 -29.41
N PRO A 228 -11.31 28.51 -30.04
CA PRO A 228 -11.39 28.23 -31.47
C PRO A 228 -11.39 29.51 -32.32
N THR A 229 -10.51 29.56 -33.33
CA THR A 229 -10.64 30.49 -34.46
C THR A 229 -10.34 29.77 -35.77
N ALA A 230 -11.34 29.72 -36.64
CA ALA A 230 -11.18 29.23 -38.01
C ALA A 230 -10.69 30.36 -38.91
N LYS A 231 -9.60 30.13 -39.66
CA LYS A 231 -9.54 30.27 -41.13
C LYS A 231 -8.17 29.88 -41.68
N SER A 232 -8.19 29.38 -42.91
CA SER A 232 -7.09 28.89 -43.75
C SER A 232 -6.13 29.98 -44.25
N VAL A 233 -4.84 29.65 -44.42
CA VAL A 233 -4.04 29.80 -45.66
C VAL A 233 -3.00 28.66 -45.71
N GLU A 234 -2.52 28.30 -46.90
CA GLU A 234 -1.76 27.09 -47.27
C GLU A 234 -0.24 27.09 -46.97
N ASP A 235 0.33 25.89 -47.17
CA ASP A 235 1.70 25.55 -47.60
C ASP A 235 2.91 26.18 -46.90
N ASN A 236 3.48 25.39 -45.97
CA ASN A 236 4.93 25.24 -45.92
C ASN A 236 5.31 23.78 -45.59
N GLU A 237 6.43 23.34 -46.14
CA GLU A 237 6.81 21.93 -46.32
C GLU A 237 7.13 21.24 -44.97
N ARG A 238 6.35 20.21 -44.61
CA ARG A 238 6.59 19.44 -43.38
C ARG A 238 7.71 18.43 -43.59
N ILE A 239 8.94 18.84 -43.25
CA ILE A 239 10.07 17.92 -43.07
C ILE A 239 9.65 16.83 -42.07
N SER A 240 9.66 15.58 -42.54
CA SER A 240 9.25 14.44 -41.73
C SER A 240 10.21 14.22 -40.55
N GLY A 241 9.71 13.67 -39.42
CA GLY A 241 10.56 13.36 -38.27
C GLY A 241 11.70 12.38 -38.59
N THR A 242 11.53 11.54 -39.62
CA THR A 242 12.58 10.67 -40.17
C THR A 242 13.70 11.44 -40.88
N GLU A 243 13.41 12.61 -41.45
CA GLU A 243 14.40 13.43 -42.14
C GLU A 243 15.24 14.25 -41.15
N LEU A 244 14.59 14.82 -40.12
CA LEU A 244 15.27 15.41 -38.97
C LEU A 244 16.22 14.40 -38.28
N ALA A 245 15.79 13.15 -38.14
CA ALA A 245 16.63 12.08 -37.60
C ALA A 245 17.83 11.75 -38.51
N ARG A 246 17.66 11.74 -39.85
CA ARG A 246 18.78 11.58 -40.81
C ARG A 246 19.76 12.74 -40.73
N GLN A 247 19.26 13.97 -40.64
CA GLN A 247 20.09 15.16 -40.56
C GLN A 247 20.96 15.14 -39.29
N ALA A 248 20.37 14.86 -38.13
CA ALA A 248 21.12 14.71 -36.87
C ALA A 248 22.20 13.61 -36.94
N VAL A 249 21.92 12.48 -37.60
CA VAL A 249 22.91 11.40 -37.82
C VAL A 249 23.99 11.80 -38.84
N SER A 250 23.70 12.70 -39.78
CA SER A 250 24.69 13.23 -40.71
C SER A 250 25.61 14.28 -40.05
N GLU A 251 25.05 15.14 -39.21
CA GLU A 251 25.80 16.14 -38.43
C GLU A 251 26.72 15.45 -37.41
N ALA A 252 26.24 14.41 -36.72
CA ALA A 252 27.06 13.55 -35.85
C ALA A 252 28.15 12.74 -36.57
N ARG A 253 28.08 12.61 -37.90
CA ARG A 253 29.17 12.04 -38.72
C ARG A 253 30.13 13.11 -39.26
N ALA A 254 29.67 14.35 -39.40
CA ALA A 254 30.49 15.49 -39.82
C ALA A 254 31.33 16.07 -38.67
N SER A 255 30.88 15.94 -37.41
CA SER A 255 31.57 16.50 -36.23
C SER A 255 32.84 15.74 -35.78
N GLY A 256 33.09 14.54 -36.31
CA GLY A 256 34.41 13.89 -36.19
C GLY A 256 34.79 13.29 -34.83
N GLU A 257 33.94 13.33 -33.80
CA GLU A 257 34.21 12.69 -32.49
C GLU A 257 33.96 11.17 -32.52
N GLY A 258 34.79 10.46 -33.29
CA GLY A 258 34.85 9.01 -33.30
C GLY A 258 35.90 8.47 -32.32
N SER A 259 35.47 8.01 -31.14
CA SER A 259 36.28 7.08 -30.34
C SER A 259 35.42 5.94 -29.79
N ARG A 260 35.57 4.77 -30.42
CA ARG A 260 35.01 3.50 -29.95
C ARG A 260 36.04 2.82 -29.06
N SER A 261 35.67 2.52 -27.82
CA SER A 261 36.40 1.57 -26.97
C SER A 261 35.43 0.49 -26.48
N GLY A 262 35.66 -0.74 -26.92
CA GLY A 262 34.79 -1.88 -26.65
C GLY A 262 35.23 -2.71 -25.44
N LEU A 263 34.47 -3.79 -25.23
CA LEU A 263 34.76 -4.87 -24.29
C LEU A 263 36.16 -5.48 -24.53
N GLY A 264 36.93 -5.70 -23.46
CA GLY A 264 38.21 -6.39 -23.55
C GLY A 264 38.89 -6.55 -22.19
N ALA A 265 39.30 -7.77 -21.84
CA ALA A 265 40.03 -8.09 -20.62
C ALA A 265 41.55 -8.26 -20.89
N ALA A 266 42.32 -8.29 -19.79
CA ALA A 266 43.74 -8.71 -19.65
C ALA A 266 44.87 -7.68 -19.91
N GLY A 267 45.95 -7.80 -19.11
CA GLY A 267 47.23 -7.09 -19.24
C GLY A 267 47.46 -5.96 -18.21
N LEU A 268 47.79 -6.21 -16.94
CA LEU A 268 49.08 -6.61 -16.33
C LEU A 268 50.16 -5.50 -16.17
N ALA A 269 50.70 -5.43 -14.94
CA ALA A 269 52.04 -5.00 -14.51
C ALA A 269 52.38 -3.51 -14.18
N ALA A 270 52.46 -3.26 -12.86
CA ALA A 270 53.58 -2.65 -12.11
C ALA A 270 54.07 -1.19 -12.33
N ALA A 271 53.97 -0.36 -11.26
CA ALA A 271 55.12 0.29 -10.59
C ALA A 271 54.73 1.01 -9.26
N ALA A 272 55.70 1.20 -8.36
CA ALA A 272 55.55 1.44 -6.92
C ALA A 272 55.26 2.89 -6.41
N LYS A 273 54.43 2.99 -5.35
CA LYS A 273 54.58 3.66 -4.00
C LYS A 273 55.44 4.96 -3.85
N PRO A 274 55.09 5.89 -2.90
CA PRO A 274 54.68 5.59 -1.51
C PRO A 274 53.46 6.32 -0.91
N GLN A 275 53.12 5.90 0.32
CA GLN A 275 51.98 6.23 1.19
C GLN A 275 52.35 7.31 2.24
N PRO A 276 51.44 7.89 3.09
CA PRO A 276 50.40 7.22 3.93
C PRO A 276 49.06 8.01 4.08
N ALA A 277 48.10 7.67 4.95
CA ALA A 277 47.46 6.39 5.33
C ALA A 277 46.28 6.74 6.29
N ILE A 278 45.14 6.04 6.22
CA ILE A 278 44.29 5.62 7.37
C ILE A 278 43.52 4.37 6.92
N THR A 279 43.38 3.40 7.84
CA THR A 279 42.94 2.02 7.57
C THR A 279 41.47 1.79 7.96
N ILE A 280 40.76 1.01 7.13
CA ILE A 280 39.47 0.37 7.46
C ILE A 280 39.74 -1.03 8.04
N LEU A 281 39.04 -1.41 9.12
CA LEU A 281 39.00 -2.78 9.67
C LEU A 281 37.61 -3.03 10.32
N ASN A 282 36.98 -4.20 10.24
CA ASN A 282 37.01 -5.23 9.19
C ASN A 282 35.78 -6.14 9.31
N ALA A 283 35.47 -6.91 8.26
CA ALA A 283 34.52 -8.03 8.28
C ALA A 283 35.26 -9.39 8.53
N PRO A 284 34.57 -10.54 8.70
CA PRO A 284 35.07 -11.67 9.52
C PRO A 284 35.52 -12.92 8.73
N LYS A 285 36.18 -13.89 9.42
CA LYS A 285 35.64 -15.28 9.59
C LYS A 285 36.48 -16.25 10.47
N GLU A 286 35.72 -17.06 11.21
CA GLU A 286 35.84 -18.52 11.55
C GLU A 286 37.13 -19.22 12.03
N ALA A 287 36.90 -19.97 13.13
CA ALA A 287 37.34 -21.35 13.46
C ALA A 287 38.76 -21.63 14.01
N GLY A 288 38.79 -22.37 15.14
CA GLY A 288 39.99 -22.98 15.73
C GLY A 288 39.88 -23.15 17.26
N GLU A 289 39.68 -24.38 17.74
CA GLU A 289 39.66 -24.74 19.17
C GLU A 289 41.08 -24.83 19.76
N THR A 290 41.30 -24.49 21.05
CA THR A 290 41.76 -25.43 22.11
C THR A 290 42.09 -24.77 23.47
N GLU A 291 41.65 -25.47 24.53
CA GLU A 291 42.23 -25.67 25.88
C GLU A 291 42.86 -24.55 26.77
N LYS A 292 42.20 -24.37 27.93
CA LYS A 292 42.70 -24.42 29.34
C LYS A 292 43.73 -23.44 29.93
N SER A 293 43.31 -22.94 31.11
CA SER A 293 44.07 -22.63 32.35
C SER A 293 45.10 -21.48 32.30
N ASP A 294 45.44 -20.78 33.39
CA ASP A 294 45.27 -21.06 34.82
C ASP A 294 44.97 -19.82 35.71
N LYS A 295 44.70 -20.11 36.98
CA LYS A 295 44.40 -19.27 38.16
C LYS A 295 45.13 -17.92 38.40
N ALA A 296 44.48 -17.14 39.31
CA ALA A 296 45.06 -16.40 40.44
C ALA A 296 45.72 -15.01 40.22
N ASP A 297 45.72 -14.05 41.16
CA ASP A 297 44.94 -13.79 42.40
C ASP A 297 45.31 -12.37 42.97
N ILE A 298 44.61 -11.90 44.01
CA ILE A 298 44.96 -10.88 45.03
C ILE A 298 44.83 -9.37 44.73
N GLY A 299 44.06 -8.68 45.62
CA GLY A 299 44.36 -7.32 46.14
C GLY A 299 43.47 -6.17 45.61
N ALA A 300 42.34 -5.73 46.19
CA ALA A 300 41.78 -5.71 47.56
C ALA A 300 42.21 -4.53 48.47
N SER A 301 41.40 -3.47 48.52
CA SER A 301 40.99 -2.67 49.72
C SER A 301 40.04 -1.53 49.29
N ALA A 302 38.77 -1.57 49.70
CA ALA A 302 38.16 -0.74 50.78
C ALA A 302 37.92 0.73 50.36
N ILE A 303 36.77 1.38 50.64
CA ILE A 303 36.01 1.44 51.91
C ILE A 303 34.48 1.46 51.68
N GLU A 304 33.75 0.65 52.44
CA GLU A 304 32.31 0.78 52.80
C GLU A 304 32.21 1.22 54.29
N PRO A 305 31.06 1.62 54.89
CA PRO A 305 29.65 1.26 54.57
C PRO A 305 28.69 2.49 54.68
N LEU A 306 27.38 2.49 55.05
CA LEU A 306 26.37 1.50 55.52
C LEU A 306 24.95 2.00 55.10
N ALA A 307 24.11 1.10 54.54
CA ALA A 307 22.74 0.73 54.99
C ALA A 307 21.60 1.77 55.26
N GLN A 308 20.29 1.45 55.19
CA GLN A 308 19.49 0.30 54.69
C GLN A 308 17.98 0.67 54.65
N THR A 309 17.13 -0.31 54.28
CA THR A 309 15.65 -0.39 54.42
C THR A 309 14.83 0.30 53.30
N ASN A 310 13.68 -0.21 52.83
CA ASN A 310 12.89 -1.38 53.25
C ASN A 310 11.91 -1.90 52.16
N LYS A 311 11.48 -3.16 52.33
CA LYS A 311 10.22 -3.85 51.90
C LYS A 311 10.22 -4.85 50.70
N PRO A 312 9.33 -5.88 50.73
CA PRO A 312 9.67 -7.22 50.23
C PRO A 312 8.73 -7.82 49.16
N ALA A 313 9.14 -8.96 48.61
CA ALA A 313 8.34 -9.86 47.76
C ALA A 313 7.38 -10.76 48.56
N ARG A 314 6.44 -11.42 47.88
CA ARG A 314 5.72 -12.59 48.42
C ARG A 314 5.20 -13.52 47.32
N ASP A 315 5.67 -14.77 47.35
CA ASP A 315 5.14 -15.91 46.59
C ASP A 315 4.09 -16.69 47.41
N THR A 316 3.54 -17.73 46.75
CA THR A 316 2.97 -19.01 47.28
C THR A 316 1.44 -19.25 47.26
N LYS A 317 1.11 -20.39 46.63
CA LYS A 317 -0.11 -21.22 46.73
C LYS A 317 -0.07 -22.03 48.07
N PRO A 318 -1.15 -22.69 48.58
CA PRO A 318 -1.72 -23.91 47.98
C PRO A 318 -3.27 -24.05 48.11
N ALA A 319 -3.83 -25.22 47.81
CA ALA A 319 -5.28 -25.55 47.71
C ALA A 319 -5.77 -26.49 48.83
N VAL A 320 -7.10 -26.66 49.00
CA VAL A 320 -7.79 -27.90 49.47
C VAL A 320 -9.24 -28.00 48.91
N ASP A 321 -9.63 -29.23 48.60
CA ASP A 321 -10.86 -29.86 48.05
C ASP A 321 -12.27 -29.44 48.56
N LYS A 322 -13.30 -29.65 47.69
CA LYS A 322 -14.30 -30.76 47.85
C LYS A 322 -15.33 -30.85 46.71
N ASP A 323 -15.49 -32.07 46.19
CA ASP A 323 -16.58 -32.59 45.32
C ASP A 323 -17.63 -33.32 46.23
N PRO A 324 -18.75 -33.99 45.80
CA PRO A 324 -19.12 -34.41 44.43
C PRO A 324 -20.63 -34.39 44.00
N ALA A 325 -20.82 -34.73 42.72
CA ALA A 325 -21.87 -35.61 42.14
C ALA A 325 -23.34 -35.15 41.88
N ALA A 326 -23.73 -35.26 40.59
CA ALA A 326 -25.00 -35.85 40.13
C ALA A 326 -24.82 -36.53 38.75
N LYS A 327 -25.54 -37.63 38.46
CA LYS A 327 -25.41 -38.45 37.24
C LYS A 327 -26.73 -38.59 36.46
N SER A 328 -26.65 -38.59 35.12
CA SER A 328 -27.45 -39.40 34.18
C SER A 328 -26.67 -39.43 32.83
N LYS A 329 -26.40 -40.53 32.11
CA LYS A 329 -27.20 -41.68 31.59
C LYS A 329 -28.43 -41.23 30.79
N GLY A 330 -28.56 -41.43 29.48
CA GLY A 330 -27.66 -42.00 28.46
C GLY A 330 -28.45 -42.56 27.25
N LYS A 331 -27.75 -43.22 26.31
CA LYS A 331 -28.23 -44.24 25.35
C LYS A 331 -28.48 -43.84 23.86
N ASP A 332 -27.63 -44.42 22.99
CA ASP A 332 -27.82 -45.05 21.65
C ASP A 332 -28.67 -44.39 20.54
N THR A 333 -28.43 -44.56 19.23
CA THR A 333 -27.27 -44.95 18.37
C THR A 333 -27.66 -44.59 16.92
N LYS A 334 -26.72 -44.18 16.06
CA LYS A 334 -26.61 -44.55 14.63
C LYS A 334 -25.44 -43.84 13.95
N SER A 335 -24.77 -44.56 13.05
CA SER A 335 -23.72 -44.03 12.16
C SER A 335 -24.35 -43.46 10.89
N ALA A 336 -23.95 -42.25 10.47
CA ALA A 336 -24.25 -41.72 9.14
C ALA A 336 -23.32 -40.56 8.74
N ALA A 337 -22.73 -40.69 7.55
CA ALA A 337 -22.31 -39.64 6.61
C ALA A 337 -21.50 -38.41 7.10
N VAL A 338 -20.25 -38.33 6.61
CA VAL A 338 -19.53 -37.07 6.40
C VAL A 338 -20.15 -36.32 5.20
N PRO A 339 -20.51 -35.04 5.32
CA PRO A 339 -20.72 -34.16 4.18
C PRO A 339 -19.53 -33.21 4.01
N ALA A 340 -18.72 -33.43 2.97
CA ALA A 340 -17.74 -32.46 2.50
C ALA A 340 -18.42 -31.45 1.56
N ASN A 341 -18.35 -30.16 1.89
CA ASN A 341 -18.60 -28.97 1.04
C ASN A 341 -18.52 -27.75 1.99
N GLY A 342 -17.82 -26.64 1.75
CA GLY A 342 -16.95 -26.13 0.68
C GLY A 342 -16.70 -24.64 1.03
N LYS A 343 -15.75 -23.87 0.51
CA LYS A 343 -14.73 -24.02 -0.53
C LYS A 343 -13.72 -22.86 -0.32
N PRO A 344 -12.39 -23.04 -0.38
CA PRO A 344 -11.44 -21.93 -0.30
C PRO A 344 -11.32 -21.18 -1.64
N PRO A 345 -11.01 -19.87 -1.61
CA PRO A 345 -10.26 -19.26 -2.70
C PRO A 345 -9.17 -18.29 -2.25
N ALA A 346 -8.04 -18.35 -2.94
CA ALA A 346 -7.04 -17.27 -3.05
C ALA A 346 -6.99 -16.82 -4.53
N THR A 347 -6.13 -15.85 -4.87
CA THR A 347 -5.53 -15.67 -6.20
C THR A 347 -4.28 -14.80 -6.09
N ALA A 348 -3.10 -15.41 -6.17
CA ALA A 348 -1.92 -14.72 -6.70
C ALA A 348 -2.03 -14.75 -8.23
N ALA A 349 -1.77 -13.63 -8.90
CA ALA A 349 -1.88 -13.58 -10.36
C ALA A 349 -0.66 -14.22 -11.02
N VAL A 350 -0.93 -15.03 -12.04
CA VAL A 350 0.06 -15.76 -12.83
C VAL A 350 0.18 -15.06 -14.18
N THR A 351 1.38 -14.62 -14.58
CA THR A 351 1.59 -13.87 -15.84
C THR A 351 1.99 -14.78 -16.99
N PRO A 352 1.33 -14.72 -18.17
CA PRO A 352 1.75 -15.39 -19.40
C PRO A 352 2.56 -14.47 -20.32
N GLN A 353 3.47 -15.06 -21.10
CA GLN A 353 3.97 -14.46 -22.35
C GLN A 353 3.30 -15.09 -23.60
N PRO A 354 3.30 -14.39 -24.76
CA PRO A 354 2.46 -14.75 -25.90
C PRO A 354 3.17 -15.64 -26.93
N GLY A 355 2.63 -16.85 -27.12
CA GLY A 355 2.91 -17.77 -28.23
C GLY A 355 1.68 -18.66 -28.51
N GLY A 356 1.57 -19.17 -29.75
CA GLY A 356 0.51 -20.10 -30.18
C GLY A 356 0.58 -20.37 -31.70
N PRO A 357 -0.32 -21.21 -32.27
CA PRO A 357 -1.33 -22.06 -31.65
C PRO A 357 -0.81 -23.49 -31.37
N THR A 358 -1.59 -24.31 -30.65
CA THR A 358 -1.12 -25.58 -30.02
C THR A 358 0.10 -25.38 -29.14
N GLY A 359 0.05 -24.34 -28.29
CA GLY A 359 1.20 -23.83 -27.56
C GLY A 359 1.52 -24.57 -26.26
N CYS A 360 2.81 -24.74 -26.03
CA CYS A 360 3.36 -24.77 -24.67
C CYS A 360 3.43 -23.31 -24.15
N ARG A 361 3.30 -23.08 -22.84
CA ARG A 361 3.47 -21.75 -22.22
C ARG A 361 4.22 -21.82 -20.89
N VAL A 362 5.15 -20.90 -20.69
CA VAL A 362 5.78 -20.62 -19.40
C VAL A 362 5.05 -19.50 -18.69
N TRP A 363 4.92 -19.65 -17.37
CA TRP A 363 4.18 -18.79 -16.47
C TRP A 363 5.00 -18.57 -15.21
N GLN A 364 4.86 -17.41 -14.56
CA GLN A 364 5.49 -17.14 -13.27
C GLN A 364 4.45 -16.76 -12.21
N ALA A 365 4.63 -17.28 -11.01
CA ALA A 365 3.85 -17.01 -9.80
C ALA A 365 4.80 -16.94 -8.58
N SER A 366 4.37 -16.33 -7.50
CA SER A 366 5.22 -16.14 -6.32
C SER A 366 4.41 -16.09 -5.03
N TYR A 367 4.86 -16.85 -4.03
CA TYR A 367 4.51 -16.66 -2.61
C TYR A 367 5.58 -15.84 -1.86
N GLY A 368 6.53 -15.22 -2.56
CA GLY A 368 7.53 -14.30 -2.02
C GLY A 368 8.81 -14.94 -1.47
N GLY A 369 8.98 -16.25 -1.61
CA GLY A 369 10.16 -16.97 -1.14
C GLY A 369 11.34 -16.96 -2.11
N ALA A 370 12.50 -17.46 -1.65
CA ALA A 370 13.76 -17.42 -2.40
C ALA A 370 14.00 -18.65 -3.31
N LYS A 371 13.32 -19.76 -3.06
CA LYS A 371 13.37 -20.98 -3.89
C LYS A 371 12.22 -20.98 -4.89
N ALA A 372 12.30 -21.84 -5.90
CA ALA A 372 11.24 -21.99 -6.88
C ALA A 372 10.92 -23.46 -7.21
N VAL A 373 9.66 -23.75 -7.51
CA VAL A 373 9.16 -25.05 -7.95
C VAL A 373 8.52 -24.90 -9.32
N ILE A 374 8.83 -25.79 -10.26
CA ILE A 374 8.13 -25.81 -11.56
C ILE A 374 6.93 -26.77 -11.45
N ILE A 375 5.76 -26.29 -11.82
CA ILE A 375 4.50 -27.04 -11.87
C ILE A 375 4.06 -27.17 -13.32
N LYS A 376 3.94 -28.41 -13.82
CA LYS A 376 3.40 -28.70 -15.16
C LYS A 376 1.92 -29.04 -15.07
N ALA A 377 1.07 -28.38 -15.86
CA ALA A 377 -0.35 -28.71 -15.96
C ALA A 377 -0.85 -28.58 -17.42
N SER A 378 -1.64 -29.55 -17.87
CA SER A 378 -2.25 -29.55 -19.22
C SER A 378 -3.67 -29.01 -19.18
N SER A 379 -4.01 -28.11 -20.11
CA SER A 379 -5.33 -27.51 -20.26
C SER A 379 -5.78 -27.64 -21.71
N GLY A 380 -6.60 -28.65 -22.01
CA GLY A 380 -6.94 -28.99 -23.39
C GLY A 380 -5.68 -29.39 -24.19
N PRO A 381 -5.43 -28.80 -25.37
CA PRO A 381 -4.23 -29.07 -26.17
C PRO A 381 -2.96 -28.37 -25.68
N GLU A 382 -3.05 -27.52 -24.65
CA GLU A 382 -1.94 -26.67 -24.19
C GLU A 382 -1.25 -27.25 -22.96
N THR A 383 0.07 -27.08 -22.88
CA THR A 383 0.88 -27.46 -21.71
C THR A 383 1.43 -26.21 -21.04
N ASN A 384 1.07 -25.99 -19.78
CA ASN A 384 1.52 -24.85 -19.00
C ASN A 384 2.60 -25.30 -17.99
N TYR A 385 3.74 -24.62 -17.96
CA TYR A 385 4.75 -24.73 -16.93
C TYR A 385 4.72 -23.46 -16.09
N THR A 386 4.41 -23.56 -14.80
CA THR A 386 4.44 -22.44 -13.86
C THR A 386 5.67 -22.54 -12.97
N VAL A 387 6.55 -21.54 -13.04
CA VAL A 387 7.56 -21.29 -12.02
C VAL A 387 6.88 -20.60 -10.85
N LEU A 388 6.83 -21.29 -9.71
CA LEU A 388 6.26 -20.78 -8.47
C LEU A 388 7.38 -20.52 -7.46
N ASP A 389 7.61 -19.26 -7.09
CA ASP A 389 8.51 -18.97 -5.96
C ASP A 389 7.83 -19.38 -4.65
N VAL A 390 8.57 -20.07 -3.79
CA VAL A 390 8.08 -20.69 -2.55
C VAL A 390 9.03 -20.42 -1.40
N ASN A 391 8.48 -20.37 -0.19
CA ASN A 391 9.25 -20.20 1.03
C ASN A 391 10.07 -21.46 1.33
N GLU A 392 11.30 -21.27 1.81
CA GLU A 392 12.19 -22.38 2.17
C GLU A 392 11.60 -23.21 3.33
N GLY A 393 11.56 -24.53 3.15
CA GLY A 393 10.90 -25.47 4.07
C GLY A 393 9.38 -25.57 3.91
N ALA A 394 8.78 -24.86 2.94
CA ALA A 394 7.35 -24.91 2.63
C ALA A 394 7.05 -25.34 1.18
N GLU A 395 8.07 -25.74 0.41
CA GLU A 395 8.06 -25.92 -1.05
C GLU A 395 6.92 -26.83 -1.52
N ALA A 396 6.84 -28.05 -0.99
CA ALA A 396 5.81 -29.02 -1.34
C ALA A 396 4.39 -28.56 -0.96
N ARG A 397 4.22 -27.91 0.20
CA ARG A 397 2.92 -27.44 0.71
C ARG A 397 2.38 -26.28 -0.11
N GLU A 398 3.24 -25.34 -0.47
CA GLU A 398 2.88 -24.17 -1.28
C GLU A 398 2.61 -24.56 -2.74
N ALA A 399 3.39 -25.49 -3.30
CA ALA A 399 3.11 -26.08 -4.61
C ALA A 399 1.79 -26.85 -4.66
N GLU A 400 1.47 -27.69 -3.65
CA GLU A 400 0.19 -28.40 -3.58
C GLU A 400 -1.00 -27.43 -3.47
N ALA A 401 -0.89 -26.39 -2.64
CA ALA A 401 -1.92 -25.36 -2.51
C ALA A 401 -2.15 -24.61 -3.83
N PHE A 402 -1.09 -24.32 -4.59
CA PHE A 402 -1.17 -23.71 -5.91
C PHE A 402 -1.81 -24.64 -6.96
N ILE A 403 -1.41 -25.92 -6.98
CA ILE A 403 -1.99 -26.96 -7.87
C ILE A 403 -3.50 -27.10 -7.63
N ALA A 404 -3.94 -27.18 -6.37
CA ALA A 404 -5.35 -27.29 -6.02
C ALA A 404 -6.20 -26.08 -6.47
N ALA A 405 -5.61 -24.87 -6.43
CA ALA A 405 -6.31 -23.63 -6.73
C ALA A 405 -6.28 -23.24 -8.22
N TYR A 406 -5.14 -23.37 -8.91
CA TYR A 406 -4.92 -22.80 -10.26
C TYR A 406 -4.49 -23.80 -11.31
N ALA A 407 -3.74 -24.84 -10.92
CA ALA A 407 -3.14 -25.81 -11.84
C ALA A 407 -3.69 -27.22 -11.60
N ARG A 408 -5.03 -27.38 -11.67
CA ARG A 408 -5.71 -28.65 -11.33
C ARG A 408 -5.22 -29.83 -12.17
N GLY A 409 -4.81 -30.90 -11.49
CA GLY A 409 -4.20 -32.07 -12.13
C GLY A 409 -2.74 -31.86 -12.55
N GLY A 410 -2.15 -30.71 -12.21
CA GLY A 410 -0.74 -30.43 -12.40
C GLY A 410 0.15 -31.20 -11.43
N GLN A 411 1.42 -31.31 -11.80
CA GLN A 411 2.45 -32.03 -11.05
C GLN A 411 3.71 -31.18 -10.95
N THR A 412 4.41 -31.29 -9.82
CA THR A 412 5.74 -30.69 -9.64
C THR A 412 6.77 -31.44 -10.48
N VAL A 413 7.58 -30.74 -11.28
CA VAL A 413 8.60 -31.34 -12.16
C VAL A 413 10.04 -31.07 -11.71
N GLY A 414 10.24 -30.19 -10.72
CA GLY A 414 11.53 -29.93 -10.10
C GLY A 414 11.48 -28.79 -9.08
N GLU A 415 12.44 -28.79 -8.16
CA GLU A 415 12.70 -27.73 -7.17
C GLU A 415 14.08 -27.11 -7.44
N TYR A 416 14.20 -25.79 -7.27
CA TYR A 416 15.35 -25.00 -7.69
C TYR A 416 15.74 -23.97 -6.64
N GLY A 417 17.04 -23.66 -6.56
CA GLY A 417 17.58 -22.71 -5.59
C GLY A 417 17.24 -21.24 -5.87
N SER A 418 16.69 -20.92 -7.04
CA SER A 418 16.18 -19.59 -7.39
C SER A 418 15.17 -19.62 -8.53
N SER A 419 14.36 -18.57 -8.64
CA SER A 419 13.39 -18.37 -9.73
C SER A 419 14.06 -18.36 -11.12
N THR A 420 15.25 -17.78 -11.25
CA THR A 420 16.01 -17.76 -12.52
C THR A 420 16.35 -19.17 -13.00
N GLN A 421 16.88 -20.03 -12.12
CA GLN A 421 17.19 -21.43 -12.48
C GLN A 421 15.93 -22.22 -12.89
N ALA A 422 14.80 -21.95 -12.23
CA ALA A 422 13.53 -22.55 -12.58
C ALA A 422 12.96 -22.02 -13.91
N LEU A 423 13.12 -20.73 -14.22
CA LEU A 423 12.71 -20.14 -15.50
C LEU A 423 13.54 -20.70 -16.66
N ASP A 424 14.88 -20.71 -16.54
CA ASP A 424 15.77 -21.29 -17.54
C ASP A 424 15.34 -22.74 -17.85
N LYS A 425 15.08 -23.53 -16.80
CA LYS A 425 14.63 -24.91 -16.95
C LYS A 425 13.19 -25.04 -17.47
N ALA A 426 12.30 -24.09 -17.18
CA ALA A 426 10.94 -24.08 -17.72
C ALA A 426 10.95 -23.81 -19.23
N PHE A 427 11.79 -22.89 -19.72
CA PHE A 427 11.97 -22.64 -21.15
C PHE A 427 12.67 -23.82 -21.87
N GLU A 428 13.61 -24.53 -21.23
CA GLU A 428 14.13 -25.80 -21.78
C GLU A 428 13.03 -26.87 -21.95
N LEU A 429 12.10 -26.95 -20.99
CA LEU A 429 10.97 -27.88 -21.01
C LEU A 429 9.82 -27.41 -21.94
N CYS A 430 9.89 -26.17 -22.41
CA CYS A 430 8.85 -25.46 -23.14
C CYS A 430 9.46 -24.48 -24.17
N PRO A 431 10.17 -24.96 -25.22
CA PRO A 431 10.98 -24.10 -26.08
C PRO A 431 10.21 -23.08 -26.93
N GLU A 432 8.88 -23.18 -26.98
CA GLU A 432 7.98 -22.27 -27.71
C GLU A 432 7.10 -21.40 -26.78
N GLY A 433 7.34 -21.45 -25.46
CA GLY A 433 6.45 -20.89 -24.44
C GLY A 433 6.91 -19.64 -23.72
#